data_AF-A0AAW9CJX7-F1
#
_entry.id   AF-A0AAW9CJX7-F1
#
_cell.length_a   1.000
_cell.length_b   1.000
_cell.length_c   1.000
_cell.angle_alpha   90.00
_cell.angle_beta   90.00
_cell.angle_gamma   90.00
#
_symmetry.space_group_name_H-M   'P 1'
#
loop_
_entity.id
_entity.type
_entity.pdbx_description
1 polymer ?
#
loop_
_entity_poly.entity_id
_entity_poly.type
_entity_poly.pdbx_seq_one_letter_code
_entity_poly.pdbx_strand_id
1 'polypeptide(L)' 'MIETRPNGDTLYYDPSTNTFSAKTKDGAPKTMFKPAAGMDYWNRQ' A
#
# COMPACT_ATOMS: atom_id res chain seq x y z
N MET A 1 -1.73 -8.09 1.15
CA MET A 1 -2.35 -7.81 -0.16
C MET A 1 -1.45 -6.89 -0.96
N ILE A 2 -1.47 -7.02 -2.28
CA ILE A 2 -0.56 -6.34 -3.21
C ILE A 2 -1.38 -5.86 -4.42
N GLU A 3 -1.16 -4.63 -4.85
CA GLU A 3 -1.80 -4.05 -6.04
C GLU A 3 -0.80 -3.23 -6.84
N THR A 4 -0.83 -3.35 -8.17
CA THR A 4 0.03 -2.58 -9.07
C THR A 4 -0.78 -1.48 -9.74
N ARG A 5 -0.36 -0.23 -9.55
CA ARG A 5 -1.01 0.94 -10.14
C ARG A 5 -0.66 1.10 -11.62
N PRO A 6 -1.47 1.83 -12.40
CA PRO A 6 -1.18 2.10 -13.82
C PRO A 6 0.16 2.81 -14.07
N ASN A 7 0.66 3.56 -13.09
CA ASN A 7 1.97 4.23 -13.16
C ASN A 7 3.16 3.30 -12.84
N GLY A 8 2.91 2.01 -12.57
CA GLY A 8 3.92 1.01 -12.23
C GLY A 8 4.31 0.95 -10.75
N ASP A 9 3.77 1.82 -9.89
CA ASP A 9 3.97 1.73 -8.44
C ASP A 9 3.26 0.49 -7.89
N THR A 10 3.81 -0.12 -6.84
CA THR A 10 3.16 -1.24 -6.15
C THR A 10 2.74 -0.82 -4.75
N LEU A 11 1.49 -1.05 -4.42
CA LEU A 11 0.94 -0.90 -3.09
C LEU A 11 0.97 -2.23 -2.34
N TYR A 12 1.16 -2.12 -1.04
CA TYR A 12 1.16 -3.22 -0.10
C TYR A 12 0.26 -2.88 1.07
N TYR A 13 -0.47 -3.88 1.52
CA TYR A 13 -1.22 -3.78 2.76
C TYR A 13 -1.16 -5.08 3.53
N ASP A 14 -0.72 -5.00 4.78
CA ASP A 14 -0.72 -6.09 5.74
C ASP A 14 -1.91 -5.92 6.69
N PRO A 15 -2.96 -6.74 6.57
CA PRO A 15 -4.12 -6.65 7.45
C PRO A 15 -3.82 -7.10 8.89
N SER A 16 -2.75 -7.86 9.13
CA SER A 16 -2.40 -8.34 10.47
C SER A 16 -1.83 -7.22 11.36
N THR A 17 -1.02 -6.34 10.76
CA THR A 17 -0.40 -5.21 11.46
C THR A 17 -1.06 -3.87 11.14
N ASN A 18 -2.07 -3.90 10.27
CA ASN A 18 -2.72 -2.73 9.69
C ASN A 18 -1.68 -1.75 9.10
N THR A 19 -0.76 -2.27 8.31
CA THR A 19 0.34 -1.48 7.72
C THR A 19 0.13 -1.36 6.23
N PHE A 20 0.07 -0.13 5.74
CA PHE A 20 0.07 0.20 4.32
C PHE A 20 1.46 0.70 3.91
N SER A 21 1.92 0.30 2.73
CA SER A 21 3.13 0.86 2.12
C SER A 21 3.03 0.93 0.60
N ALA A 22 3.81 1.81 0.00
CA ALA A 22 3.93 1.93 -1.44
C ALA A 22 5.40 1.96 -1.85
N LYS A 23 5.72 1.31 -2.97
CA LYS A 23 7.02 1.39 -3.62
C LYS A 23 6.86 1.90 -5.06
N THR A 24 7.90 2.51 -5.59
CA THR A 24 7.95 2.88 -7.00
C THR A 24 8.19 1.66 -7.88
N LYS A 25 7.93 1.79 -9.19
CA LYS A 25 8.29 0.77 -10.18
C LYS A 25 9.77 0.33 -10.11
N ASP A 26 10.65 1.24 -9.70
CA ASP A 26 12.10 1.03 -9.59
C ASP A 26 12.51 0.42 -8.24
N GLY A 27 11.54 0.12 -7.37
CA GLY A 27 11.75 -0.52 -6.07
C GLY A 27 12.05 0.44 -4.92
N ALA A 28 12.07 1.76 -5.16
CA ALA A 28 12.30 2.74 -4.10
C ALA A 28 11.06 2.85 -3.19
N PRO A 29 11.23 2.83 -1.85
CA PRO A 29 10.11 3.04 -0.93
C PRO A 29 9.58 4.47 -1.06
N LYS A 30 8.25 4.61 -1.11
CA LYS A 30 7.57 5.90 -1.29
C LYS A 30 6.88 6.38 -0.03
N THR A 31 6.13 5.49 0.63
CA THR A 31 5.46 5.76 1.90
C THR A 31 5.20 4.47 2.67
N MET A 32 5.10 4.56 3.99
CA MET A 32 4.62 3.51 4.87
C MET A 32 3.91 4.16 6.06
N PHE A 33 2.71 3.70 6.39
CA PHE A 33 1.96 4.17 7.55
C PHE A 33 0.86 3.18 7.93
N LYS A 34 0.23 3.39 9.08
CA LYS A 34 -0.91 2.59 9.55
C LYS A 34 -2.21 3.38 9.38
N PRO A 35 -3.08 3.05 8.42
CA PRO A 35 -4.32 3.79 8.21
C PRO A 35 -5.32 3.53 9.35
N ALA A 36 -5.96 4.60 9.85
CA ALA A 36 -7.00 4.46 10.88
C ALA A 36 -8.21 3.61 10.41
N ALA A 37 -8.52 3.67 9.11
CA ALA A 37 -9.63 2.94 8.50
C ALA A 37 -9.28 1.49 8.09
N GLY A 38 -8.03 1.05 8.28
CA GLY A 38 -7.59 -0.31 7.99
C GLY A 38 -7.98 -0.84 6.62
N MET A 39 -8.74 -1.95 6.60
CA MET A 39 -9.15 -2.60 5.35
C MET A 39 -9.99 -1.69 4.44
N ASP A 40 -10.78 -0.79 5.02
CA ASP A 40 -11.56 0.21 4.26
C ASP A 40 -10.67 1.27 3.64
N TYR A 41 -9.45 1.48 4.17
CA TYR A 41 -8.44 2.23 3.44
C TYR A 41 -8.01 1.42 2.22
N TRP A 42 -7.56 0.17 2.38
CA TRP A 42 -7.10 -0.67 1.26
C TRP A 42 -8.11 -0.77 0.12
N ASN A 43 -9.40 -0.94 0.42
CA ASN A 43 -10.46 -1.08 -0.59
C ASN A 43 -10.72 0.20 -1.42
N ARG A 44 -10.14 1.35 -1.04
CA ARG A 44 -10.31 2.64 -1.75
C ARG A 44 -9.13 3.00 -2.66
N GLN A 45 -8.10 2.16 -2.76
CA GLN A 45 -6.81 2.54 -3.36
C GLN A 45 -6.72 2.50 -4.87
#